data_AF-A0A7C2LR40-F1
#
_entry.id   AF-A0A7C2LR40-F1
#
_cell.length_a   1.000
_cell.length_b   1.000
_cell.length_c   1.000
_cell.angle_alpha   90.00
_cell.angle_beta   90.00
_cell.angle_gamma   90.00
#
_symmetry.space_group_name_H-M   'P 1'
#
loop_
_entity.id
_entity.type
_entity.pdbx_description
1 polymer ?
#
loop_
_entity_poly.entity_id
_entity_poly.type
_entity_poly.pdbx_seq_one_letter_code
_entity_poly.pdbx_strand_id
1 'polypeptide(L)'
;MPTTRTSVLTVILGVGLATAAGAQPPAAPTPAQTRAWFDEAVALQKALHPLALRALRDPAVDGARRAFAIAWEAAVRQADPALPKDWEQLPALHAAFLAAQRRQDRAEAERLRRQGLALQARAARAQARAWHDPTVQSRARTFQQALERRMIALDPSAAARLRRLHELERRLDGVPLPAGGRDAMLQGNPSAPRP
;
A
#
# COMPACT_ATOMS: atom_id res chain seq x y z
N MET A 1 -2.33 22.65 -6.54
CA MET A 1 -1.46 21.66 -7.22
C MET A 1 -2.30 20.44 -7.55
N PRO A 2 -2.56 20.13 -8.83
CA PRO A 2 -3.37 18.98 -9.21
C PRO A 2 -2.54 17.70 -9.14
N THR A 3 -2.90 16.78 -8.24
CA THR A 3 -2.33 15.43 -8.16
C THR A 3 -3.15 14.46 -8.99
N THR A 4 -2.70 14.22 -10.21
CA THR A 4 -3.14 13.08 -11.04
C THR A 4 -2.47 11.83 -10.47
N ARG A 5 -3.21 11.03 -9.70
CA ARG A 5 -2.78 9.69 -9.28
C ARG A 5 -3.45 8.65 -10.17
N THR A 6 -2.62 8.07 -11.01
CA THR A 6 -2.86 7.00 -11.97
C THR A 6 -3.49 5.79 -11.30
N SER A 7 -4.73 5.48 -11.68
CA SER A 7 -5.36 4.19 -11.47
C SER A 7 -4.67 3.16 -12.37
N VAL A 8 -4.20 2.06 -11.80
CA VAL A 8 -3.77 0.88 -12.57
C VAL A 8 -4.37 -0.34 -11.91
N LEU A 9 -5.48 -0.82 -12.47
CA LEU A 9 -5.71 -2.25 -12.64
C LEU A 9 -6.86 -2.45 -13.64
N THR A 10 -6.51 -2.46 -14.91
CA THR A 10 -7.38 -2.98 -15.97
C THR A 10 -6.81 -4.34 -16.35
N VAL A 11 -7.52 -5.41 -15.99
CA VAL A 11 -7.31 -6.73 -16.57
C VAL A 11 -8.53 -7.06 -17.40
N ILE A 12 -8.28 -7.22 -18.70
CA ILE A 12 -9.22 -7.63 -19.73
C ILE A 12 -9.42 -9.16 -19.61
N LEU A 13 -10.67 -9.58 -19.45
CA LEU A 13 -11.22 -10.89 -19.83
C LEU A 13 -12.70 -10.62 -20.10
N GLY A 14 -13.37 -11.04 -21.16
CA GLY A 14 -13.12 -11.99 -22.23
C GLY A 14 -14.52 -12.18 -22.84
N VAL A 15 -14.68 -11.96 -24.14
CA VAL A 15 -15.98 -11.97 -24.81
C VAL A 15 -16.51 -13.39 -24.87
N GLY A 16 -17.60 -13.65 -24.13
CA GLY A 16 -18.44 -14.82 -24.26
C GLY A 16 -19.91 -14.38 -24.30
N LEU A 17 -20.45 -14.23 -25.52
CA LEU A 17 -21.88 -13.98 -25.74
C LEU A 17 -22.66 -15.24 -25.40
N ALA A 18 -23.23 -15.29 -24.20
CA ALA A 18 -24.36 -16.15 -23.87
C ALA A 18 -25.57 -15.25 -23.64
N THR A 19 -26.53 -15.28 -24.56
CA THR A 19 -27.85 -14.68 -24.42
C THR A 19 -28.64 -15.46 -23.38
N ALA A 20 -28.46 -15.13 -22.10
CA ALA A 20 -29.33 -15.54 -21.02
C ALA A 20 -30.38 -14.46 -20.78
N ALA A 21 -31.65 -14.84 -20.89
CA ALA A 21 -32.80 -13.99 -20.63
C ALA A 21 -32.79 -13.41 -19.20
N GLY A 22 -33.04 -12.11 -19.08
CA GLY A 22 -33.83 -11.53 -17.99
C GLY A 22 -33.23 -11.44 -16.59
N ALA A 23 -31.94 -11.62 -16.37
CA ALA A 23 -31.33 -11.24 -15.09
C ALA A 23 -31.04 -9.73 -15.09
N GLN A 24 -31.85 -8.94 -14.38
CA GLN A 24 -31.49 -7.56 -14.07
C GLN A 24 -30.06 -7.53 -13.51
N PRO A 25 -29.16 -6.68 -14.06
CA PRO A 25 -27.83 -6.56 -13.50
C PRO A 25 -27.96 -6.21 -12.01
N PRO A 26 -27.16 -6.81 -11.12
CA PRO A 26 -27.22 -6.52 -9.70
C PRO A 26 -27.11 -5.01 -9.49
N ALA A 27 -28.03 -4.44 -8.72
CA ALA A 27 -28.04 -3.01 -8.45
C ALA A 27 -26.68 -2.57 -7.88
N ALA A 28 -26.13 -1.48 -8.43
CA ALA A 28 -24.89 -0.91 -7.93
C ALA A 28 -25.03 -0.54 -6.44
N PRO A 29 -23.99 -0.71 -5.62
CA PRO A 29 -24.04 -0.37 -4.21
C PRO A 29 -24.31 1.12 -4.01
N THR A 30 -25.13 1.45 -3.01
CA THR A 30 -25.40 2.85 -2.68
C THR A 30 -24.19 3.50 -1.99
N PRO A 31 -24.04 4.83 -2.03
CA PRO A 31 -22.98 5.52 -1.29
C PRO A 31 -22.96 5.19 0.21
N ALA A 32 -24.14 5.02 0.82
CA ALA A 32 -24.26 4.63 2.23
C ALA A 32 -23.77 3.20 2.48
N GLN A 33 -24.06 2.26 1.57
CA GLN A 33 -23.56 0.88 1.66
C GLN A 33 -22.04 0.82 1.50
N THR A 34 -21.48 1.53 0.52
CA THR A 34 -20.03 1.64 0.32
C THR A 34 -19.34 2.22 1.55
N ARG A 35 -19.95 3.25 2.17
CA ARG A 35 -19.44 3.84 3.42
C ARG A 35 -19.45 2.83 4.57
N ALA A 36 -20.55 2.10 4.74
CA ALA A 36 -20.65 1.07 5.78
C ALA A 36 -19.60 -0.04 5.60
N TRP A 37 -19.41 -0.54 4.37
CA TRP A 37 -18.38 -1.53 4.06
C TRP A 37 -16.97 -1.01 4.36
N PHE A 38 -16.71 0.25 4.04
CA PHE A 38 -15.45 0.90 4.34
C PHE A 38 -15.19 0.98 5.85
N ASP A 39 -16.16 1.49 6.61
CA ASP A 39 -16.05 1.63 8.06
C ASP A 39 -15.88 0.26 8.74
N GLU A 40 -16.56 -0.79 8.23
CA GLU A 40 -16.39 -2.18 8.68
C GLU A 40 -14.98 -2.70 8.38
N ALA A 41 -14.44 -2.48 7.17
CA ALA A 41 -13.10 -2.90 6.81
C ALA A 41 -12.04 -2.24 7.71
N VAL A 42 -12.18 -0.95 8.00
CA VAL A 42 -11.31 -0.22 8.94
C VAL A 42 -11.40 -0.80 10.35
N ALA A 43 -12.60 -1.10 10.84
CA ALA A 43 -12.78 -1.73 12.16
C ALA A 43 -12.11 -3.11 12.24
N LEU A 44 -12.25 -3.93 11.21
CA LEU A 44 -11.61 -5.24 11.11
C LEU A 44 -10.09 -5.13 11.06
N GLN A 45 -9.54 -4.21 10.27
CA GLN A 45 -8.11 -3.95 10.21
C GLN A 45 -7.57 -3.52 11.58
N LYS A 46 -8.26 -2.61 12.29
CA LYS A 46 -7.88 -2.20 13.65
C LYS A 46 -7.87 -3.38 14.63
N ALA A 47 -8.88 -4.26 14.56
CA ALA A 47 -8.96 -5.44 15.42
C ALA A 47 -7.87 -6.49 15.10
N LEU A 48 -7.52 -6.65 13.82
CA LEU A 48 -6.51 -7.60 13.35
C LEU A 48 -5.08 -7.10 13.53
N HIS A 49 -4.85 -5.78 13.56
CA HIS A 49 -3.53 -5.18 13.65
C HIS A 49 -2.65 -5.70 14.81
N PRO A 50 -3.11 -5.74 16.09
CA PRO A 50 -2.29 -6.25 17.17
C PRO A 50 -1.94 -7.75 17.00
N LEU A 51 -2.85 -8.54 16.41
CA LEU A 51 -2.58 -9.94 16.09
C LEU A 51 -1.52 -10.07 15.00
N ALA A 52 -1.60 -9.25 13.95
CA ALA A 52 -0.60 -9.21 12.89
C ALA A 52 0.79 -8.86 13.45
N LEU A 53 0.89 -7.85 14.33
CA LEU A 53 2.15 -7.48 14.98
C LEU A 53 2.74 -8.62 15.82
N ARG A 54 1.90 -9.40 16.52
CA ARG A 54 2.35 -10.58 17.27
C ARG A 54 2.78 -11.70 16.33
N ALA A 55 2.02 -11.98 15.28
CA ALA A 55 2.35 -12.99 14.28
C ALA A 55 3.65 -12.67 13.53
N LEU A 56 3.94 -11.39 13.27
CA LEU A 56 5.20 -10.94 12.64
C LEU A 56 6.45 -11.15 13.49
N ARG A 57 6.30 -11.37 14.80
CA ARG A 57 7.41 -11.71 15.70
C ARG A 57 7.66 -13.22 15.73
N ASP A 58 6.83 -14.01 15.07
CA ASP A 58 6.95 -15.45 15.07
C ASP A 58 7.98 -15.94 14.05
N PRO A 59 8.91 -16.83 14.45
CA PRO A 59 9.93 -17.35 13.54
C PRO A 59 9.33 -18.16 12.38
N ALA A 60 8.11 -18.70 12.51
CA ALA A 60 7.44 -19.40 11.42
C ALA A 60 7.08 -18.46 10.24
N VAL A 61 6.94 -17.15 10.48
CA VAL A 61 6.62 -16.16 9.44
C VAL A 61 7.91 -15.57 8.82
N ASP A 62 9.03 -15.64 9.54
CA ASP A 62 10.29 -14.99 9.14
C ASP A 62 10.84 -15.48 7.80
N GLY A 63 10.76 -16.78 7.52
CA GLY A 63 11.23 -17.33 6.25
C GLY A 63 10.51 -16.71 5.05
N ALA A 64 9.18 -16.61 5.12
CA ALA A 64 8.37 -16.01 4.07
C ALA A 64 8.60 -14.49 3.98
N ARG A 65 8.71 -13.80 5.12
CA ARG A 65 9.04 -12.36 5.18
C ARG A 65 10.37 -12.05 4.50
N ARG A 66 11.43 -12.80 4.83
CA ARG A 66 12.76 -12.64 4.21
C ARG A 66 12.72 -12.92 2.71
N ALA A 67 12.05 -14.00 2.29
CA ALA A 67 11.93 -14.33 0.87
C ALA A 67 11.22 -13.22 0.08
N PHE A 68 10.18 -12.62 0.66
CA PHE A 68 9.53 -11.44 0.08
C PHE A 68 10.46 -10.22 0.04
N ALA A 69 11.14 -9.90 1.14
CA ALA A 69 12.07 -8.77 1.20
C ALA A 69 13.19 -8.87 0.16
N ILE A 70 13.80 -10.06 -0.01
CA ILE A 70 14.84 -10.31 -1.00
C ILE A 70 14.30 -10.13 -2.42
N ALA A 71 13.12 -10.70 -2.72
CA ALA A 71 12.51 -10.56 -4.04
C ALA A 71 12.15 -9.10 -4.35
N TRP A 72 11.61 -8.38 -3.36
CA TRP A 72 11.29 -6.96 -3.48
C TRP A 72 12.54 -6.12 -3.73
N GLU A 73 13.59 -6.29 -2.95
CA GLU A 73 14.85 -5.56 -3.11
C GLU A 73 15.48 -5.83 -4.48
N ALA A 74 15.50 -7.09 -4.91
CA ALA A 74 15.99 -7.47 -6.23
C ALA A 74 15.18 -6.80 -7.36
N ALA A 75 13.85 -6.82 -7.27
CA ALA A 75 12.98 -6.20 -8.26
C ALA A 75 13.12 -4.66 -8.28
N VAL A 76 13.27 -4.01 -7.12
CA VAL A 76 13.54 -2.57 -7.04
C VAL A 76 14.88 -2.22 -7.68
N ARG A 77 15.94 -3.00 -7.38
CA ARG A 77 17.26 -2.82 -7.99
C ARG A 77 17.24 -3.07 -9.50
N GLN A 78 16.45 -4.02 -9.97
CA GLN A 78 16.27 -4.26 -11.41
C GLN A 78 15.50 -3.12 -12.08
N ALA A 79 14.49 -2.55 -11.41
CA ALA A 79 13.71 -1.43 -11.92
C ALA A 79 14.53 -0.13 -12.00
N ASP A 80 15.50 0.06 -11.10
CA ASP A 80 16.46 1.16 -11.09
C ASP A 80 17.81 0.74 -10.46
N PRO A 81 18.80 0.35 -11.28
CA PRO A 81 20.10 -0.11 -10.79
C PRO A 81 20.93 0.98 -10.10
N ALA A 82 20.66 2.25 -10.35
CA ALA A 82 21.38 3.37 -9.74
C ALA A 82 20.82 3.75 -8.36
N LEU A 83 19.60 3.31 -8.03
CA LEU A 83 18.90 3.66 -6.80
C LEU A 83 19.67 3.32 -5.51
N PRO A 84 20.31 2.14 -5.36
CA PRO A 84 21.07 1.82 -4.16
C PRO A 84 22.20 2.82 -3.88
N LYS A 85 22.97 3.17 -4.93
CA LYS A 85 24.05 4.15 -4.84
C LYS A 85 23.54 5.55 -4.50
N ASP A 86 22.37 5.92 -5.00
CA ASP A 86 21.78 7.23 -4.71
C ASP A 86 21.19 7.30 -3.30
N TRP A 87 20.73 6.18 -2.73
CA TRP A 87 20.33 6.10 -1.32
C TRP A 87 21.52 6.29 -0.37
N GLU A 88 22.69 5.75 -0.71
CA GLU A 88 23.92 5.99 0.06
C GLU A 88 24.30 7.47 0.11
N GLN A 89 23.87 8.27 -0.88
CA GLN A 89 24.14 9.71 -0.94
C GLN A 89 23.14 10.55 -0.16
N LEU A 90 22.00 10.00 0.28
CA LEU A 90 20.97 10.76 1.00
C LEU A 90 21.47 11.44 2.28
N PRO A 91 22.26 10.79 3.15
CA PRO A 91 22.80 11.44 4.34
C PRO A 91 23.67 12.65 3.99
N ALA A 92 24.52 12.53 2.96
CA ALA A 92 25.38 13.61 2.50
C ALA A 92 24.57 14.76 1.89
N LEU A 93 23.55 14.45 1.07
CA LEU A 93 22.66 15.42 0.48
C LEU A 93 21.86 16.19 1.55
N HIS A 94 21.38 15.48 2.59
CA HIS A 94 20.69 16.10 3.72
C HIS A 94 21.63 17.01 4.54
N ALA A 95 22.85 16.55 4.83
CA ALA A 95 23.85 17.36 5.54
C ALA A 95 24.21 18.63 4.75
N ALA A 96 24.40 18.51 3.43
CA ALA A 96 24.64 19.65 2.55
C ALA A 96 23.47 20.64 2.55
N PHE A 97 22.23 20.14 2.56
CA PHE A 97 21.04 20.98 2.62
C PHE A 97 20.96 21.77 3.94
N LEU A 98 21.23 21.11 5.08
CA LEU A 98 21.28 21.78 6.38
C LEU A 98 22.44 22.80 6.46
N ALA A 99 23.58 22.53 5.84
CA ALA A 99 24.69 23.47 5.75
C ALA A 99 24.34 24.70 4.89
N ALA A 100 23.66 24.50 3.75
CA ALA A 100 23.17 25.58 2.91
C ALA A 100 22.15 26.47 3.66
N GLN A 101 21.21 25.87 4.40
CA GLN A 101 20.26 26.61 5.24
C GLN A 101 20.97 27.44 6.32
N ARG A 102 21.96 26.88 7.02
CA ARG A 102 22.73 27.60 8.05
C ARG A 102 23.50 28.79 7.48
N ARG A 103 24.00 28.66 6.25
CA ARG A 103 24.69 29.74 5.52
C ARG A 103 23.73 30.71 4.83
N GLN A 104 22.42 30.52 4.98
CA GLN A 104 21.37 31.28 4.27
C GLN A 104 21.53 31.26 2.74
N ASP A 105 22.21 30.24 2.20
CA ASP A 105 22.39 30.04 0.77
C ASP A 105 21.11 29.39 0.20
N ARG A 106 20.15 30.25 -0.14
CA ARG A 106 18.84 29.83 -0.66
C ARG A 106 18.94 29.11 -1.99
N ALA A 107 19.89 29.49 -2.85
CA ALA A 107 20.05 28.89 -4.17
C ALA A 107 20.51 27.44 -4.04
N GLU A 108 21.52 27.19 -3.20
CA GLU A 108 22.04 25.86 -2.96
C GLU A 108 21.04 24.97 -2.20
N ALA A 109 20.37 25.52 -1.18
CA ALA A 109 19.33 24.78 -0.45
C ALA A 109 18.19 24.34 -1.38
N GLU A 110 17.75 25.22 -2.29
CA GLU A 110 16.70 24.91 -3.25
C GLU A 110 17.15 23.88 -4.30
N ARG A 111 18.41 23.95 -4.76
CA ARG A 111 19.00 22.94 -5.67
C ARG A 111 19.01 21.56 -5.02
N LEU A 112 19.49 21.46 -3.78
CA LEU A 112 19.55 20.20 -3.03
C LEU A 112 18.16 19.64 -2.72
N ARG A 113 17.20 20.51 -2.38
CA ARG A 113 15.79 20.13 -2.20
C ARG A 113 15.23 19.48 -3.47
N ARG A 114 15.45 20.07 -4.64
CA ARG A 114 15.01 19.51 -5.93
C ARG A 114 15.66 18.15 -6.21
N GLN A 115 16.95 17.98 -5.91
CA GLN A 115 17.61 16.68 -6.04
C GLN A 115 16.95 15.61 -5.14
N GLY A 116 16.66 15.95 -3.88
CA GLY A 116 15.97 15.04 -2.96
C GLY A 116 14.59 14.62 -3.48
N LEU A 117 13.79 15.58 -3.97
CA LEU A 117 12.47 15.31 -4.56
C LEU A 117 12.57 14.42 -5.80
N ALA A 118 13.57 14.65 -6.67
CA ALA A 118 13.79 13.84 -7.85
C ALA A 118 14.14 12.39 -7.49
N LEU A 119 14.99 12.18 -6.49
CA LEU A 119 15.34 10.85 -5.99
C LEU A 119 14.12 10.15 -5.39
N GLN A 120 13.32 10.84 -4.58
CA GLN A 120 12.08 10.30 -4.02
C GLN A 120 11.10 9.85 -5.13
N ALA A 121 10.91 10.66 -6.16
CA ALA A 121 10.05 10.33 -7.30
C ALA A 121 10.61 9.15 -8.13
N ARG A 122 11.93 8.99 -8.20
CA ARG A 122 12.57 7.85 -8.87
C ARG A 122 12.39 6.57 -8.06
N ALA A 123 12.62 6.62 -6.76
CA ALA A 123 12.38 5.51 -5.83
C ALA A 123 10.93 5.03 -5.88
N ALA A 124 9.96 5.95 -5.82
CA ALA A 124 8.53 5.61 -5.89
C ALA A 124 8.17 4.88 -7.21
N ARG A 125 8.76 5.31 -8.34
CA ARG A 125 8.56 4.64 -9.64
C ARG A 125 9.20 3.27 -9.69
N ALA A 126 10.41 3.12 -9.15
CA ALA A 126 11.10 1.82 -9.08
C ALA A 126 10.30 0.82 -8.22
N GLN A 127 9.81 1.26 -7.06
CA GLN A 127 8.93 0.47 -6.19
C GLN A 127 7.61 0.09 -6.88
N ALA A 128 6.95 1.03 -7.57
CA ALA A 128 5.73 0.72 -8.31
C ALA A 128 5.97 -0.35 -9.38
N ARG A 129 7.08 -0.27 -10.12
CA ARG A 129 7.46 -1.30 -11.10
C ARG A 129 7.78 -2.63 -10.44
N ALA A 130 8.51 -2.63 -9.34
CA ALA A 130 8.82 -3.83 -8.57
C ALA A 130 7.56 -4.56 -8.06
N TRP A 131 6.49 -3.81 -7.75
CA TRP A 131 5.21 -4.41 -7.34
C TRP A 131 4.49 -5.17 -8.47
N HIS A 132 4.78 -4.82 -9.72
CA HIS A 132 4.28 -5.55 -10.88
C HIS A 132 5.13 -6.78 -11.25
N ASP A 133 6.24 -7.02 -10.55
CA ASP A 133 7.05 -8.22 -10.76
C ASP A 133 6.30 -9.48 -10.28
N PRO A 134 6.15 -10.51 -11.13
CA PRO A 134 5.42 -11.74 -10.76
C PRO A 134 6.03 -12.50 -9.59
N THR A 135 7.36 -12.47 -9.44
CA THR A 135 8.07 -13.11 -8.33
C THR A 135 7.75 -12.39 -7.03
N VAL A 136 7.79 -11.05 -7.03
CA VAL A 136 7.39 -10.23 -5.88
C VAL A 136 5.95 -10.55 -5.46
N GLN A 137 5.01 -10.55 -6.41
CA GLN A 137 3.60 -10.86 -6.10
C GLN A 137 3.42 -12.27 -5.54
N SER A 138 4.14 -13.25 -6.08
CA SER A 138 4.12 -14.63 -5.58
C SER A 138 4.64 -14.73 -4.13
N ARG A 139 5.77 -14.06 -3.85
CA ARG A 139 6.34 -14.02 -2.49
C ARG A 139 5.47 -13.23 -1.52
N ALA A 140 4.85 -12.14 -1.96
CA ALA A 140 3.89 -11.37 -1.16
C ALA A 140 2.70 -12.25 -0.74
N ARG A 141 2.10 -12.99 -1.67
CA ARG A 141 1.01 -13.94 -1.35
C ARG A 141 1.45 -15.02 -0.37
N THR A 142 2.65 -15.58 -0.56
CA THR A 142 3.20 -16.60 0.36
C THR A 142 3.37 -16.05 1.77
N PHE A 143 3.93 -14.84 1.88
CA PHE A 143 4.10 -14.14 3.15
C PHE A 143 2.76 -13.83 3.82
N GLN A 144 1.79 -13.29 3.07
CA GLN A 144 0.44 -13.02 3.57
C GLN A 144 -0.22 -14.29 4.11
N GLN A 145 -0.18 -15.41 3.36
CA GLN A 145 -0.74 -16.67 3.81
C GLN A 145 -0.06 -17.23 5.07
N ALA A 146 1.26 -17.05 5.22
CA ALA A 146 1.98 -17.45 6.41
C ALA A 146 1.56 -16.59 7.63
N LEU A 147 1.42 -15.28 7.42
CA LEU A 147 0.97 -14.34 8.43
C LEU A 147 -0.46 -14.65 8.89
N GLU A 148 -1.40 -14.84 7.96
CA GLU A 148 -2.79 -15.18 8.27
C GLU A 148 -2.91 -16.51 9.01
N ARG A 149 -2.21 -17.56 8.55
CA ARG A 149 -2.16 -18.85 9.26
C ARG A 149 -1.67 -18.66 10.68
N ARG A 150 -0.64 -17.83 10.89
CA ARG A 150 -0.14 -17.58 12.24
C ARG A 150 -1.11 -16.76 13.08
N MET A 151 -1.77 -15.76 12.52
CA MET A 151 -2.81 -14.99 13.21
C MET A 151 -3.97 -15.89 13.67
N ILE A 152 -4.42 -16.81 12.82
CA ILE A 152 -5.47 -17.78 13.14
C ILE A 152 -5.01 -18.74 14.25
N ALA A 153 -3.75 -19.17 14.23
CA ALA A 153 -3.20 -20.01 15.30
C ALA A 153 -3.09 -19.26 16.64
N LEU A 154 -2.88 -17.95 16.62
CA LEU A 154 -2.85 -17.10 17.82
C LEU A 154 -4.26 -16.78 18.34
N ASP A 155 -5.23 -16.59 17.45
CA ASP A 155 -6.63 -16.32 17.76
C ASP A 155 -7.53 -16.94 16.66
N PRO A 156 -8.25 -18.04 16.95
CA PRO A 156 -9.14 -18.69 15.97
C PRO A 156 -10.24 -17.78 15.43
N SER A 157 -10.67 -16.76 16.19
CA SER A 157 -11.66 -15.79 15.72
C SER A 157 -11.12 -14.91 14.58
N ALA A 158 -9.80 -14.83 14.42
CA ALA A 158 -9.17 -14.14 13.30
C ALA A 158 -9.58 -14.73 11.95
N ALA A 159 -9.90 -16.03 11.87
CA ALA A 159 -10.33 -16.65 10.61
C ALA A 159 -11.63 -16.03 10.06
N ALA A 160 -12.60 -15.75 10.94
CA ALA A 160 -13.84 -15.09 10.54
C ALA A 160 -13.59 -13.62 10.14
N ARG A 161 -12.79 -12.90 10.92
CA ARG A 161 -12.44 -11.50 10.66
C ARG A 161 -11.67 -11.33 9.35
N LEU A 162 -10.70 -12.18 9.06
CA LEU A 162 -9.92 -12.18 7.82
C LEU A 162 -10.79 -12.50 6.60
N ARG A 163 -11.65 -13.52 6.69
CA ARG A 163 -12.60 -13.83 5.61
C ARG A 163 -13.51 -12.65 5.29
N ARG A 164 -14.04 -11.99 6.32
CA ARG A 164 -14.88 -10.82 6.16
C ARG A 164 -14.11 -9.64 5.56
N LEU A 165 -12.88 -9.41 6.01
CA LEU A 165 -12.03 -8.36 5.46
C LEU A 165 -11.76 -8.58 3.96
N HIS A 166 -11.36 -9.79 3.55
CA HIS A 166 -11.13 -10.11 2.14
C HIS A 166 -12.40 -10.00 1.28
N GLU A 167 -13.58 -10.30 1.85
CA GLU A 167 -14.85 -10.09 1.19
C GLU A 167 -15.11 -8.60 0.94
N LEU A 168 -14.91 -7.76 1.95
CA LEU A 168 -15.07 -6.31 1.85
C LEU A 168 -14.07 -5.70 0.87
N GLU A 169 -12.81 -6.13 0.89
CA GLU A 169 -11.80 -5.68 -0.06
C GLU A 169 -12.20 -5.98 -1.50
N ARG A 170 -12.72 -7.18 -1.80
CA ARG A 170 -13.24 -7.53 -3.14
C ARG A 170 -14.45 -6.70 -3.54
N ARG A 171 -15.33 -6.36 -2.60
CA ARG A 171 -16.52 -5.53 -2.87
C ARG A 171 -16.16 -4.06 -3.09
N LEU A 172 -15.12 -3.59 -2.42
CA LEU A 172 -14.61 -2.23 -2.54
C LEU A 172 -13.68 -2.07 -3.75
N ASP A 173 -13.13 -3.16 -4.27
CA ASP A 173 -12.36 -3.15 -5.51
C ASP A 173 -13.25 -2.69 -6.68
N GLY A 174 -12.82 -1.63 -7.37
CA GLY A 174 -13.59 -0.99 -8.44
C GLY A 174 -14.69 0.00 -8.00
N VAL A 175 -14.93 0.22 -6.70
CA VAL A 175 -15.87 1.23 -6.22
C VAL A 175 -15.15 2.56 -5.95
N PRO A 176 -15.53 3.67 -6.60
CA PRO A 176 -14.94 4.97 -6.30
C PRO A 176 -15.24 5.35 -4.85
N LEU A 177 -14.19 5.53 -4.05
CA LEU A 177 -14.32 5.91 -2.65
C LEU A 177 -15.12 7.22 -2.53
N PRO A 178 -16.07 7.33 -1.59
CA PRO A 178 -16.81 8.56 -1.37
C PRO A 178 -15.83 9.69 -1.03
N ALA A 179 -16.12 10.91 -1.49
CA ALA A 179 -15.18 12.05 -1.47
C ALA A 179 -14.52 12.32 -0.09
N GLY A 180 -15.15 11.94 1.03
CA GLY A 180 -14.59 12.06 2.38
C GLY A 180 -13.78 10.86 2.91
N GLY A 181 -13.74 9.72 2.19
CA GLY A 181 -12.96 8.54 2.59
C GLY A 181 -11.46 8.68 2.27
N ARG A 182 -11.12 9.43 1.21
CA ARG A 182 -9.73 9.74 0.87
C ARG A 182 -9.07 10.68 1.89
N ASP A 183 -9.81 11.68 2.37
CA ASP A 183 -9.29 12.64 3.37
C ASP A 183 -9.10 11.99 4.74
N ALA A 184 -9.96 11.04 5.13
CA ALA A 184 -9.83 10.30 6.39
C ALA A 184 -8.64 9.33 6.41
N MET A 185 -8.23 8.78 5.26
CA MET A 185 -6.98 8.01 5.17
C MET A 185 -5.72 8.90 5.17
N LEU A 186 -5.83 10.13 4.68
CA LEU A 186 -4.73 11.10 4.69
C LEU A 186 -4.53 11.74 6.07
N GLN A 187 -5.59 11.82 6.89
CA GLN A 187 -5.56 12.34 8.25
C GLN A 187 -5.55 11.19 9.26
N GLY A 188 -4.42 10.49 9.38
CA GLY A 188 -4.19 9.57 10.49
C GLY A 188 -4.02 10.31 11.83
N ASN A 189 -5.02 11.06 12.32
CA ASN A 189 -5.25 11.39 13.74
C ASN A 189 -6.55 12.23 13.96
N PRO A 190 -7.69 11.67 14.40
CA PRO A 190 -8.76 12.47 14.99
C PRO A 190 -8.51 12.58 16.51
N SER A 191 -7.53 13.37 16.91
CA SER A 191 -7.36 13.78 18.32
C SER A 191 -6.62 15.12 18.40
N ALA A 192 -7.38 16.19 18.24
CA ALA A 192 -7.11 17.46 18.89
C ALA A 192 -8.44 18.23 19.02
N PRO A 193 -8.99 18.42 20.23
CA PRO A 193 -9.98 19.46 20.45
C PRO A 193 -9.30 20.81 20.15
N ARG A 194 -9.95 21.64 19.34
CA ARG A 194 -9.49 23.01 19.11
C ARG A 194 -9.83 23.86 20.35
N PRO A 195 -8.94 24.77 20.78
CA PRO A 195 -9.32 25.87 21.67
C PRO A 195 -10.31 26.82 20.98
#